data_AF-A0A6N8AWJ9-F1
#
_entry.id   AF-A0A6N8AWJ9-F1
#
_cell.length_a   1.000
_cell.length_b   1.000
_cell.length_c   1.000
_cell.angle_alpha   90.00
_cell.angle_beta   90.00
_cell.angle_gamma   90.00
#
_symmetry.space_group_name_H-M   'P 1'
#
loop_
_entity.id
_entity.type
_entity.pdbx_description
1 polymer ?
#
loop_
_entity_poly.entity_id
_entity_poly.type
_entity_poly.pdbx_seq_one_letter_code
_entity_poly.pdbx_strand_id
1 'polypeptide(L)'
;MKPLTLGALCVVALAACSNPEAERQQQAAAAAQERARREADADGIARLYDAAVTANEWEKARVHGAALLDQFPDSDAARRIEPGFAEVKQKAEAARELRRMQGLWSYNQVSVGSKGVQRSAMIQGKERVDVDGTGPKVVQLVFRDHPEWKRHAYLVLQTGDFAKACYGSCQVTVTVDDQAPRRMAAYRPDTDEAIAMFITDNRGLWRLARKATVVRIEFPVKAGGTRTAVFETGGLDGSQMPAGWD
;
A
#
# COMPACT_ATOMS: atom_id res chain seq x y z
N MET A 1 -68.78 -12.19 73.36
CA MET A 1 -69.30 -12.08 71.98
C MET A 1 -68.30 -11.25 71.17
N LYS A 2 -67.91 -11.78 70.01
CA LYS A 2 -67.02 -11.33 68.93
C LYS A 2 -67.24 -9.84 68.46
N PRO A 3 -66.40 -9.23 67.59
CA PRO A 3 -64.97 -8.85 67.72
C PRO A 3 -64.62 -7.53 66.90
N LEU A 4 -63.33 -7.31 66.55
CA LEU A 4 -62.76 -6.39 65.51
C LEU A 4 -62.71 -4.88 65.84
N THR A 5 -61.70 -4.05 65.50
CA THR A 5 -60.56 -4.08 64.55
C THR A 5 -59.62 -2.91 64.95
N LEU A 6 -58.30 -3.11 65.12
CA LEU A 6 -57.20 -2.91 64.15
C LEU A 6 -57.04 -1.47 63.60
N GLY A 7 -55.89 -0.83 63.85
CA GLY A 7 -55.39 0.28 63.05
C GLY A 7 -54.57 1.35 63.78
N ALA A 8 -53.27 1.14 63.93
CA ALA A 8 -52.30 2.24 64.04
C ALA A 8 -50.98 1.81 63.39
N LEU A 9 -50.79 2.25 62.14
CA LEU A 9 -49.53 2.20 61.40
C LEU A 9 -48.48 3.04 62.16
N CYS A 10 -47.41 2.42 62.62
CA CYS A 10 -46.14 3.11 62.83
C CYS A 10 -45.23 2.79 61.65
N VAL A 11 -45.35 3.60 60.59
CA VAL A 11 -44.32 3.74 59.57
C VAL A 11 -43.13 4.44 60.24
N VAL A 12 -42.14 3.67 60.67
CA VAL A 12 -40.82 4.22 60.98
C VAL A 12 -40.18 4.58 59.65
N ALA A 13 -40.42 5.81 59.21
CA ALA A 13 -39.62 6.48 58.21
C ALA A 13 -38.24 6.73 58.82
N LEU A 14 -37.35 5.74 58.72
CA LEU A 14 -35.90 5.98 58.75
C LEU A 14 -35.56 6.76 57.47
N ALA A 15 -35.82 8.06 57.49
CA ALA A 15 -35.14 8.99 56.62
C ALA A 15 -33.65 8.87 56.95
N ALA A 16 -32.89 8.36 55.98
CA ALA A 16 -31.45 8.26 56.02
C ALA A 16 -30.84 9.63 56.38
N CYS A 17 -30.16 9.72 57.52
CA CYS A 17 -29.16 10.76 57.77
C CYS A 17 -27.95 10.48 56.87
N SER A 18 -28.05 10.75 55.57
CA SER A 18 -26.86 10.94 54.77
C SER A 18 -26.21 12.26 55.15
N ASN A 19 -24.92 12.24 55.52
CA ASN A 19 -24.16 13.47 55.66
C ASN A 19 -23.81 13.96 54.24
N PRO A 20 -24.39 15.07 53.74
CA PRO A 20 -24.19 15.53 52.37
C PRO A 20 -22.74 15.90 52.06
N GLU A 21 -21.92 16.18 53.08
CA GLU A 21 -20.48 16.41 52.92
C GLU A 21 -19.70 15.11 52.71
N ALA A 22 -20.03 14.06 53.46
CA ALA A 22 -19.41 12.75 53.30
C ALA A 22 -19.75 12.12 51.94
N GLU A 23 -21.00 12.28 51.49
CA GLU A 23 -21.42 11.84 50.15
C GLU A 23 -20.70 12.61 49.03
N ARG A 24 -20.55 13.93 49.15
CA ARG A 24 -19.79 14.75 48.18
C ARG A 24 -18.32 14.34 48.13
N GLN A 25 -17.69 14.06 49.26
CA GLN A 25 -16.30 13.60 49.30
C GLN A 25 -16.15 12.21 48.65
N GLN A 26 -17.06 11.28 48.92
CA GLN A 26 -17.06 9.96 48.28
C GLN A 26 -17.26 10.05 46.76
N GLN A 27 -18.19 10.88 46.30
CA GLN A 27 -18.40 11.13 44.87
C GLN A 27 -17.18 11.76 44.19
N ALA A 28 -16.53 12.73 44.84
CA ALA A 28 -15.31 13.35 44.33
C ALA A 28 -14.15 12.34 44.23
N ALA A 29 -13.99 11.47 45.23
CA ALA A 29 -12.99 10.42 45.23
C ALA A 29 -13.24 9.37 44.12
N ALA A 30 -14.49 8.93 43.96
CA ALA A 30 -14.87 8.00 42.89
C ALA A 30 -14.63 8.62 41.49
N ALA A 31 -14.99 9.89 41.30
CA ALA A 31 -14.72 10.60 40.05
C ALA A 31 -13.22 10.82 39.78
N ALA A 32 -12.39 10.94 40.82
CA ALA A 32 -10.93 11.01 40.68
C ALA A 32 -10.33 9.65 40.28
N GLN A 33 -10.81 8.55 40.88
CA GLN A 33 -10.39 7.20 40.53
C GLN A 33 -10.77 6.85 39.08
N GLU A 34 -11.98 7.18 38.65
CA GLU A 34 -12.41 6.92 37.27
C GLU A 34 -11.57 7.72 36.26
N ARG A 35 -11.24 8.98 36.57
CA ARG A 35 -10.31 9.78 35.75
C ARG A 35 -8.92 9.16 35.67
N ALA A 36 -8.37 8.71 36.79
CA ALA A 36 -7.07 8.05 36.82
C ALA A 36 -7.05 6.74 36.01
N ARG A 37 -8.13 5.95 36.09
CA ARG A 37 -8.29 4.74 35.27
C ARG A 37 -8.36 5.07 33.79
N ARG A 38 -9.18 6.05 33.42
CA ARG A 38 -9.31 6.52 32.04
C ARG A 38 -7.98 7.00 31.47
N GLU A 39 -7.19 7.70 32.27
CA GLU A 39 -5.84 8.14 31.89
C GLU A 39 -4.88 6.95 31.70
N ALA A 40 -4.91 5.97 32.61
CA ALA A 40 -4.08 4.76 32.50
C ALA A 40 -4.42 3.93 31.25
N ASP A 41 -5.71 3.84 30.88
CA ASP A 41 -6.18 3.18 29.67
C ASP A 41 -5.69 3.94 28.42
N ALA A 42 -5.78 5.27 28.42
CA ALA A 42 -5.26 6.14 27.35
C ALA A 42 -3.74 5.95 27.16
N ASP A 43 -2.98 5.95 28.26
CA ASP A 43 -1.54 5.66 28.26
C ASP A 43 -1.20 4.28 27.70
N GLY A 44 -2.07 3.28 27.93
CA GLY A 44 -1.97 1.95 27.33
C GLY A 44 -1.96 2.00 25.81
N ILE A 45 -2.91 2.72 25.21
CA ILE A 45 -2.99 2.90 23.75
C ILE A 45 -1.83 3.75 23.24
N ALA A 46 -1.44 4.78 23.98
CA ALA A 46 -0.33 5.65 23.63
C ALA A 46 0.99 4.88 23.51
N ARG A 47 1.25 3.93 24.42
CA ARG A 47 2.42 3.03 24.31
C ARG A 47 2.41 2.19 23.04
N LEU A 48 1.25 1.71 22.60
CA LEU A 48 1.12 0.97 21.34
C LEU A 48 1.39 1.87 20.12
N TYR A 49 0.88 3.10 20.15
CA TYR A 49 1.20 4.11 19.16
C TYR A 49 2.70 4.40 19.09
N ASP A 50 3.33 4.68 20.23
CA ASP A 50 4.76 5.03 20.32
C ASP A 50 5.65 3.86 19.85
N ALA A 51 5.29 2.62 20.22
CA ALA A 51 5.99 1.42 19.75
C ALA A 51 5.88 1.25 18.23
N ALA A 52 4.68 1.46 17.65
CA ALA A 52 4.46 1.37 16.22
C ALA A 52 5.21 2.48 15.44
N VAL A 53 5.24 3.71 15.97
CA VAL A 53 6.05 4.81 15.40
C VAL A 53 7.53 4.45 15.41
N THR A 54 8.04 3.96 16.55
CA THR A 54 9.45 3.55 16.71
C THR A 54 9.84 2.43 15.74
N ALA A 55 8.93 1.49 15.51
CA ALA A 55 9.13 0.38 14.57
C ALA A 55 8.87 0.77 13.10
N ASN A 56 8.51 2.03 12.81
CA ASN A 56 8.07 2.50 11.49
C ASN A 56 6.85 1.73 10.93
N GLU A 57 6.02 1.16 11.80
CA GLU A 57 4.78 0.46 11.47
C GLU A 57 3.63 1.46 11.35
N TRP A 58 3.76 2.40 10.40
CA TRP A 58 2.93 3.60 10.29
C TRP A 58 1.43 3.35 10.28
N GLU A 59 0.97 2.26 9.66
CA GLU A 59 -0.45 1.93 9.66
C GLU A 59 -0.97 1.46 11.01
N LYS A 60 -0.18 0.71 11.78
CA LYS A 60 -0.54 0.37 13.16
C LYS A 60 -0.53 1.62 14.03
N ALA A 61 0.47 2.48 13.87
CA ALA A 61 0.53 3.78 14.55
C ALA A 61 -0.72 4.62 14.24
N ARG A 62 -1.15 4.68 12.96
CA ARG A 62 -2.39 5.38 12.58
C ARG A 62 -3.61 4.80 13.29
N VAL A 63 -3.74 3.47 13.38
CA VAL A 63 -4.85 2.81 14.06
C VAL A 63 -4.88 3.14 15.54
N HIS A 64 -3.75 3.00 16.24
CA HIS A 64 -3.66 3.28 17.68
C HIS A 64 -3.84 4.77 18.00
N GLY A 65 -3.22 5.67 17.23
CA GLY A 65 -3.39 7.10 17.44
C GLY A 65 -4.82 7.58 17.16
N ALA A 66 -5.49 7.03 16.13
CA ALA A 66 -6.88 7.35 15.87
C ALA A 66 -7.78 6.89 17.02
N ALA A 67 -7.57 5.67 17.52
CA ALA A 67 -8.31 5.13 18.66
C ALA A 67 -8.09 5.98 19.93
N LEU A 68 -6.86 6.43 20.19
CA LEU A 68 -6.55 7.27 21.34
C LEU A 68 -7.27 8.63 21.27
N LEU A 69 -7.20 9.31 20.12
CA LEU A 69 -7.85 10.61 19.93
C LEU A 69 -9.38 10.53 19.92
N ASP A 70 -9.94 9.41 19.46
CA ASP A 70 -11.40 9.19 19.43
C ASP A 70 -11.97 8.80 20.80
N GLN A 71 -11.32 7.87 21.51
CA GLN A 71 -11.83 7.31 22.77
C GLN A 71 -11.44 8.15 23.99
N PHE A 72 -10.30 8.85 23.92
CA PHE A 72 -9.73 9.61 25.05
C PHE A 72 -9.29 11.04 24.64
N PRO A 73 -10.15 11.83 23.97
CA PRO A 73 -9.76 13.14 23.42
C PRO A 73 -9.19 14.11 24.46
N ASP A 74 -9.64 14.03 25.72
CA ASP A 74 -9.25 14.94 26.79
C ASP A 74 -8.03 14.47 27.63
N SER A 75 -7.48 13.30 27.33
CA SER A 75 -6.33 12.71 28.05
C SER A 75 -5.01 13.46 27.75
N ASP A 76 -4.03 13.39 28.66
CA ASP A 76 -2.68 13.91 28.42
C ASP A 76 -2.01 13.19 27.26
N ALA A 77 -2.26 11.89 27.15
CA ALA A 77 -1.78 11.07 26.04
C ALA A 77 -2.29 11.55 24.67
N ALA A 78 -3.58 11.86 24.55
CA ALA A 78 -4.16 12.42 23.33
C ALA A 78 -3.54 13.77 22.97
N ARG A 79 -3.47 14.71 23.93
CA ARG A 79 -2.82 16.02 23.74
C ARG A 79 -1.38 15.90 23.26
N ARG A 80 -0.64 14.90 23.75
CA ARG A 80 0.77 14.66 23.38
C ARG A 80 0.91 14.23 21.91
N ILE A 81 0.04 13.35 21.42
CA ILE A 81 0.19 12.78 20.06
C ILE A 81 -0.47 13.61 18.98
N GLU A 82 -1.49 14.40 19.33
CA GLU A 82 -2.33 15.16 18.38
C GLU A 82 -1.50 16.01 17.38
N PRO A 83 -0.47 16.77 17.80
CA PRO A 83 0.30 17.60 16.87
C PRO A 83 1.05 16.80 15.80
N GLY A 84 1.48 15.57 16.12
CA GLY A 84 2.24 14.70 15.21
C GLY A 84 1.37 13.73 14.41
N PHE A 85 0.09 13.60 14.75
CA PHE A 85 -0.74 12.53 14.21
C PHE A 85 -1.03 12.70 12.70
N ALA A 86 -1.04 13.93 12.18
CA ALA A 86 -1.19 14.18 10.75
C ALA A 86 -0.05 13.58 9.92
N GLU A 87 1.20 13.66 10.40
CA GLU A 87 2.36 13.04 9.75
C GLU A 87 2.24 11.52 9.76
N VAL A 88 1.78 10.93 10.87
CA VAL A 88 1.53 9.49 10.95
C VAL A 88 0.46 9.04 9.94
N LYS A 89 -0.62 9.81 9.76
CA LYS A 89 -1.61 9.52 8.71
C LYS A 89 -0.98 9.50 7.32
N GLN A 90 -0.18 10.52 6.98
CA GLN A 90 0.50 10.58 5.68
C GLN A 90 1.46 9.42 5.45
N LYS A 91 2.28 9.07 6.46
CA LYS A 91 3.21 7.93 6.36
C LYS A 91 2.47 6.60 6.26
N ALA A 92 1.33 6.46 6.95
CA ALA A 92 0.49 5.28 6.86
C ALA A 92 -0.15 5.13 5.47
N GLU A 93 -0.62 6.22 4.88
CA GLU A 93 -1.13 6.23 3.51
C GLU A 93 -0.04 5.85 2.50
N ALA A 94 1.16 6.42 2.64
CA ALA A 94 2.31 6.07 1.80
C ALA A 94 2.71 4.60 1.95
N ALA A 95 2.74 4.06 3.18
CA ALA A 95 3.04 2.65 3.44
C ALA A 95 1.98 1.71 2.85
N ARG A 96 0.70 2.07 2.96
CA ARG A 96 -0.41 1.33 2.34
C ARG A 96 -0.29 1.33 0.83
N GLU A 97 -0.01 2.48 0.24
CA GLU A 97 0.11 2.63 -1.21
C GLU A 97 1.32 1.87 -1.76
N LEU A 98 2.45 1.90 -1.06
CA LEU A 98 3.60 1.07 -1.40
C LEU A 98 3.25 -0.43 -1.41
N ARG A 99 2.54 -0.92 -0.38
CA ARG A 99 2.11 -2.33 -0.36
C ARG A 99 1.13 -2.68 -1.46
N ARG A 100 0.23 -1.77 -1.81
CA ARG A 100 -0.68 -1.95 -2.95
C ARG A 100 0.13 -2.14 -4.24
N MET A 101 1.11 -1.28 -4.50
CA MET A 101 1.96 -1.38 -5.70
C MET A 101 2.87 -2.61 -5.69
N GLN A 102 3.42 -2.99 -4.54
CA GLN A 102 4.15 -4.26 -4.38
C GLN A 102 3.30 -5.46 -4.81
N GLY A 103 2.01 -5.45 -4.45
CA GLY A 103 1.05 -6.49 -4.84
C GLY A 103 0.71 -6.54 -6.33
N LEU A 104 1.14 -5.57 -7.14
CA LEU A 104 0.99 -5.59 -8.61
C LEU A 104 2.07 -6.41 -9.31
N TRP A 105 3.17 -6.71 -8.61
CA TRP A 105 4.30 -7.44 -9.17
C TRP A 105 4.11 -8.96 -9.05
N SER A 106 4.33 -9.65 -10.16
CA SER A 106 4.45 -11.11 -10.21
C SER A 106 5.91 -11.50 -10.36
N TYR A 107 6.41 -12.31 -9.43
CA TYR A 107 7.77 -12.87 -9.50
C TYR A 107 7.70 -14.37 -9.78
N ASN A 108 8.40 -14.81 -10.83
CA ASN A 108 8.42 -16.22 -11.23
C ASN A 108 9.84 -16.76 -11.28
N GLN A 109 9.99 -18.03 -10.92
CA GLN A 109 11.23 -18.80 -11.04
C GLN A 109 10.95 -20.10 -11.79
N VAL A 110 11.71 -20.37 -12.84
CA VAL A 110 11.52 -21.55 -13.70
C VAL A 110 12.87 -22.23 -13.91
N SER A 111 12.95 -23.54 -13.64
CA SER A 111 14.14 -24.33 -13.95
C SER A 111 14.32 -24.46 -15.46
N VAL A 112 15.52 -24.13 -15.96
CA VAL A 112 15.89 -24.26 -17.37
C VAL A 112 16.76 -25.51 -17.52
N GLY A 113 16.13 -26.68 -17.44
CA GLY A 113 16.85 -27.96 -17.44
C GLY A 113 18.00 -27.99 -16.44
N SER A 114 19.20 -28.34 -16.90
CA SER A 114 20.43 -28.30 -16.10
C SER A 114 21.19 -26.97 -16.14
N LYS A 115 20.66 -25.95 -16.85
CA LYS A 115 21.36 -24.68 -17.13
C LYS A 115 21.18 -23.63 -16.04
N GLY A 116 20.31 -23.87 -15.06
CA GLY A 116 20.04 -22.98 -13.93
C GLY A 116 18.57 -22.57 -13.85
N VAL A 117 18.31 -21.42 -13.21
CA VAL A 117 16.95 -20.92 -12.96
C VAL A 117 16.76 -19.60 -13.68
N GLN A 118 15.72 -19.51 -14.52
CA GLN A 118 15.23 -18.25 -15.02
C GLN A 118 14.46 -17.53 -13.91
N ARG A 119 14.72 -16.24 -13.73
CA ARG A 119 13.94 -15.37 -12.84
C ARG A 119 13.27 -14.28 -13.63
N SER A 120 12.05 -13.91 -13.24
CA SER A 120 11.37 -12.78 -13.85
C SER A 120 10.53 -11.99 -12.87
N ALA A 121 10.47 -10.68 -13.08
CA ALA A 121 9.54 -9.76 -12.45
C ALA A 121 8.63 -9.18 -13.54
N MET A 122 7.33 -9.25 -13.34
CA MET A 122 6.32 -8.85 -14.32
C MET A 122 5.27 -7.96 -13.67
N ILE A 123 4.84 -6.95 -14.41
CA ILE A 123 3.75 -6.06 -14.03
C ILE A 123 2.81 -5.84 -15.21
N GLN A 124 1.51 -5.74 -14.94
CA GLN A 124 0.50 -5.43 -15.93
C GLN A 124 0.31 -3.90 -16.03
N GLY A 125 -0.04 -3.42 -17.21
CA GLY A 125 -0.46 -2.04 -17.38
C GLY A 125 -1.69 -1.73 -16.53
N LYS A 126 -1.69 -0.56 -15.88
CA LYS A 126 -2.78 -0.03 -15.07
C LYS A 126 -4.10 -0.01 -15.83
N GLU A 127 -4.04 0.41 -17.09
CA GLU A 127 -5.16 0.46 -18.01
C GLU A 127 -4.95 -0.50 -19.17
N ARG A 128 -6.07 -0.98 -19.71
CA ARG A 128 -6.07 -1.75 -20.94
C ARG A 128 -5.93 -0.80 -22.12
N VAL A 129 -5.17 -1.23 -23.14
CA VAL A 129 -4.84 -0.43 -24.32
C VAL A 129 -5.35 -1.15 -25.55
N ASP A 130 -6.05 -0.44 -26.43
CA ASP A 130 -6.44 -0.97 -27.74
C ASP A 130 -5.29 -0.76 -28.74
N VAL A 131 -4.65 -1.86 -29.15
CA VAL A 131 -3.45 -1.87 -30.00
C VAL A 131 -3.73 -2.26 -31.46
N ASP A 132 -4.92 -2.80 -31.75
CA ASP A 132 -5.25 -3.37 -33.06
C ASP A 132 -6.69 -3.10 -33.54
N GLY A 133 -7.51 -2.38 -32.77
CA GLY A 133 -8.90 -2.06 -33.08
C GLY A 133 -9.90 -3.15 -32.65
N THR A 134 -9.45 -4.23 -32.01
CA THR A 134 -10.32 -5.30 -31.48
C THR A 134 -10.73 -5.07 -30.02
N GLY A 135 -10.44 -3.88 -29.51
CA GLY A 135 -10.78 -3.42 -28.16
C GLY A 135 -9.65 -3.62 -27.14
N PRO A 136 -9.74 -2.94 -25.98
CA PRO A 136 -8.62 -2.81 -25.03
C PRO A 136 -8.15 -4.13 -24.43
N LYS A 137 -6.84 -4.38 -24.44
CA LYS A 137 -6.18 -5.55 -23.82
C LYS A 137 -5.07 -5.14 -22.85
N VAL A 138 -4.60 -6.08 -22.04
CA VAL A 138 -3.51 -5.81 -21.09
C VAL A 138 -2.18 -5.80 -21.85
N VAL A 139 -1.35 -4.79 -21.57
CA VAL A 139 0.07 -4.77 -21.95
C VAL A 139 0.88 -5.15 -20.72
N GLN A 140 1.86 -6.03 -20.86
CA GLN A 140 2.72 -6.44 -19.74
C GLN A 140 4.12 -5.88 -19.92
N LEU A 141 4.75 -5.47 -18.83
CA LEU A 141 6.19 -5.21 -18.76
C LEU A 141 6.85 -6.36 -18.00
N VAL A 142 7.89 -6.93 -18.60
CA VAL A 142 8.61 -8.08 -18.05
C VAL A 142 10.10 -7.78 -17.99
N PHE A 143 10.70 -8.02 -16.82
CA PHE A 143 12.14 -8.12 -16.62
C PHE A 143 12.49 -9.59 -16.43
N ARG A 144 13.37 -10.13 -17.27
CA ARG A 144 13.73 -11.55 -17.28
C ARG A 144 15.24 -11.71 -17.23
N ASP A 145 15.72 -12.54 -16.31
CA ASP A 145 17.09 -13.03 -16.25
C ASP A 145 17.06 -14.52 -16.63
N HIS A 146 17.62 -14.84 -17.80
CA HIS A 146 17.72 -16.20 -18.30
C HIS A 146 19.19 -16.66 -18.29
N PRO A 147 19.52 -17.88 -17.81
CA PRO A 147 20.91 -18.34 -17.71
C PRO A 147 21.67 -18.30 -19.06
N GLU A 148 21.01 -18.74 -20.14
CA GLU A 148 21.59 -18.73 -21.49
C GLU A 148 21.35 -17.41 -22.24
N TRP A 149 20.10 -16.95 -22.30
CA TRP A 149 19.74 -15.76 -23.09
C TRP A 149 20.04 -14.41 -22.41
N LYS A 150 20.54 -14.42 -21.17
CA LYS A 150 20.88 -13.20 -20.40
C LYS A 150 19.64 -12.39 -20.02
N ARG A 151 19.88 -11.10 -19.74
CA ARG A 151 18.89 -10.16 -19.18
C ARG A 151 18.17 -9.43 -20.28
N HIS A 152 16.85 -9.35 -20.13
CA HIS A 152 16.00 -8.60 -21.03
C HIS A 152 14.92 -7.85 -20.26
N ALA A 153 14.52 -6.71 -20.80
CA ALA A 153 13.29 -6.02 -20.44
C ALA A 153 12.44 -5.91 -21.71
N TYR A 154 11.16 -6.26 -21.65
CA TYR A 154 10.31 -6.23 -22.83
C TYR A 154 8.84 -5.99 -22.49
N LEU A 155 8.14 -5.41 -23.47
CA LEU A 155 6.68 -5.31 -23.47
C LEU A 155 6.08 -6.53 -24.15
N VAL A 156 4.96 -7.04 -23.65
CA VAL A 156 4.18 -8.11 -24.27
C VAL A 156 2.78 -7.60 -24.59
N LEU A 157 2.31 -7.85 -25.81
CA LEU A 157 0.92 -7.64 -26.21
C LEU A 157 0.17 -8.97 -26.22
N GLN A 158 -1.10 -8.95 -25.84
CA GLN A 158 -2.00 -10.11 -25.92
C GLN A 158 -2.58 -10.33 -27.33
N THR A 159 -2.56 -9.29 -28.17
CA THR A 159 -3.10 -9.27 -29.54
C THR A 159 -2.37 -8.22 -30.37
N GLY A 160 -2.60 -8.24 -31.68
CA GLY A 160 -1.98 -7.31 -32.61
C GLY A 160 -0.48 -7.56 -32.77
N ASP A 161 0.24 -6.52 -33.15
CA ASP A 161 1.70 -6.55 -33.20
C ASP A 161 2.26 -5.12 -33.06
N PHE A 162 3.56 -5.03 -32.86
CA PHE A 162 4.29 -3.77 -32.93
C PHE A 162 4.50 -3.36 -34.40
N ALA A 163 4.77 -2.06 -34.62
CA ALA A 163 4.99 -1.55 -35.96
C ALA A 163 6.13 -2.29 -36.68
N LYS A 164 5.98 -2.58 -37.97
CA LYS A 164 7.02 -3.24 -38.79
C LYS A 164 8.35 -2.48 -38.79
N ALA A 165 8.30 -1.16 -38.64
CA ALA A 165 9.48 -0.31 -38.49
C ALA A 165 10.30 -0.58 -37.22
N CYS A 166 9.79 -1.36 -36.27
CA CYS A 166 10.51 -1.82 -35.09
C CYS A 166 11.16 -3.19 -35.24
N TYR A 167 11.03 -3.84 -36.40
CA TYR A 167 11.69 -5.11 -36.65
C TYR A 167 13.19 -4.82 -36.79
N GLY A 168 14.00 -5.38 -35.87
CA GLY A 168 15.44 -5.11 -35.78
C GLY A 168 15.83 -3.92 -34.90
N SER A 169 15.22 -2.73 -35.10
CA SER A 169 15.46 -1.58 -34.21
C SER A 169 14.43 -0.46 -34.36
N CYS A 170 14.07 0.18 -33.27
CA CYS A 170 13.36 1.45 -33.20
C CYS A 170 13.59 2.12 -31.83
N GLN A 171 12.66 2.99 -31.44
CA GLN A 171 12.70 3.74 -30.20
C GLN A 171 11.32 3.71 -29.54
N VAL A 172 11.32 3.57 -28.21
CA VAL A 172 10.16 3.83 -27.36
C VAL A 172 10.40 5.11 -26.56
N THR A 173 9.32 5.76 -26.13
CA THR A 173 9.43 6.89 -25.19
C THR A 173 9.09 6.41 -23.79
N VAL A 174 10.00 6.57 -22.84
CA VAL A 174 9.82 6.24 -21.44
C VAL A 174 9.70 7.52 -20.63
N THR A 175 8.61 7.67 -19.88
CA THR A 175 8.37 8.77 -18.95
C THR A 175 8.28 8.20 -17.55
N VAL A 176 9.03 8.78 -16.61
CA VAL A 176 9.11 8.32 -15.22
C VAL A 176 8.49 9.38 -14.33
N ASP A 177 7.43 9.03 -13.61
CA ASP A 177 6.66 9.95 -12.79
C ASP A 177 6.29 11.22 -13.59
N ASP A 178 6.74 12.39 -13.12
CA ASP A 178 6.55 13.70 -13.76
C ASP A 178 7.83 14.24 -14.43
N GLN A 179 8.83 13.37 -14.64
CA GLN A 179 10.08 13.74 -15.30
C GLN A 179 9.93 13.87 -16.82
N ALA A 180 10.87 14.59 -17.44
CA ALA A 180 10.94 14.71 -18.89
C ALA A 180 11.04 13.32 -19.58
N PRO A 181 10.30 13.10 -20.68
CA PRO A 181 10.36 11.85 -21.44
C PRO A 181 11.75 11.57 -22.00
N ARG A 182 12.12 10.29 -22.04
CA ARG A 182 13.42 9.81 -22.54
C ARG A 182 13.20 8.78 -23.62
N ARG A 183 13.96 8.88 -24.71
CA ARG A 183 13.93 7.87 -25.78
C ARG A 183 14.84 6.71 -25.41
N MET A 184 14.34 5.48 -25.54
CA MET A 184 15.11 4.26 -25.31
C MET A 184 15.06 3.39 -26.56
N ALA A 185 16.23 2.86 -26.96
CA ALA A 185 16.33 1.92 -28.06
C ALA A 185 15.53 0.64 -27.75
N ALA A 186 14.81 0.17 -28.76
CA ALA A 186 13.98 -1.02 -28.66
C ALA A 186 13.98 -1.81 -29.97
N TYR A 187 13.53 -3.05 -29.95
CA TYR A 187 13.32 -3.86 -31.15
C TYR A 187 12.30 -4.96 -30.91
N ARG A 188 11.57 -5.34 -31.96
CA ARG A 188 10.77 -6.56 -32.00
C ARG A 188 11.50 -7.59 -32.88
N PRO A 189 11.92 -8.75 -32.36
CA PRO A 189 12.51 -9.80 -33.18
C PRO A 189 11.52 -10.25 -34.27
N ASP A 190 11.99 -10.60 -35.45
CA ASP A 190 11.14 -11.13 -36.53
C ASP A 190 10.87 -12.62 -36.32
N THR A 191 9.96 -12.93 -35.40
CA THR A 191 9.53 -14.29 -35.02
C THR A 191 8.02 -14.35 -34.76
N ASP A 192 7.46 -15.56 -34.78
CA ASP A 192 6.06 -15.85 -34.44
C ASP A 192 5.90 -16.38 -33.00
N GLU A 193 7.01 -16.55 -32.26
CA GLU A 193 7.01 -17.17 -30.92
C GLU A 193 6.39 -16.29 -29.82
N ALA A 194 6.52 -14.96 -29.91
CA ALA A 194 5.91 -14.02 -28.97
C ALA A 194 5.82 -12.60 -29.54
N ILE A 195 4.70 -11.91 -29.25
CA ILE A 195 4.52 -10.48 -29.58
C ILE A 195 5.22 -9.64 -28.52
N ALA A 196 6.56 -9.56 -28.61
CA ALA A 196 7.40 -8.88 -27.63
C ALA A 196 8.29 -7.80 -28.23
N MET A 197 8.31 -6.63 -27.58
CA MET A 197 9.22 -5.52 -27.88
C MET A 197 10.27 -5.44 -26.78
N PHE A 198 11.52 -5.70 -27.13
CA PHE A 198 12.66 -5.63 -26.23
C PHE A 198 13.16 -4.21 -26.14
N ILE A 199 13.42 -3.75 -24.92
CA ILE A 199 14.07 -2.46 -24.63
C ILE A 199 15.53 -2.76 -24.36
N THR A 200 16.43 -2.23 -25.19
CA THR A 200 17.84 -2.61 -25.23
C THR A 200 18.55 -2.30 -23.91
N ASP A 201 18.35 -1.11 -23.37
CA ASP A 201 18.90 -0.72 -22.05
C ASP A 201 18.01 -1.24 -20.90
N ASN A 202 18.00 -2.57 -20.76
CA ASN A 202 17.23 -3.27 -19.72
C ASN A 202 17.63 -2.86 -18.30
N ARG A 203 18.93 -2.64 -18.03
CA ARG A 203 19.41 -2.18 -16.71
C ARG A 203 19.00 -0.75 -16.43
N GLY A 204 19.03 0.13 -17.43
CA GLY A 204 18.52 1.49 -17.31
C GLY A 204 17.04 1.51 -16.96
N LEU A 205 16.22 0.76 -17.71
CA LEU A 205 14.79 0.68 -17.45
C LEU A 205 14.49 0.09 -16.06
N TRP A 206 15.22 -0.95 -15.64
CA TRP A 206 15.12 -1.51 -14.30
C TRP A 206 15.39 -0.48 -13.21
N ARG A 207 16.52 0.24 -13.30
CA ARG A 207 16.88 1.28 -12.31
C ARG A 207 15.84 2.40 -12.25
N LEU A 208 15.22 2.75 -13.37
CA LEU A 208 14.12 3.71 -13.40
C LEU A 208 12.89 3.14 -12.67
N ALA A 209 12.45 1.93 -13.03
CA ALA A 209 11.30 1.28 -12.41
C ALA A 209 11.45 1.09 -10.89
N ARG A 210 12.67 0.74 -10.41
CA ARG A 210 12.99 0.59 -8.98
C ARG A 210 12.80 1.87 -8.16
N LYS A 211 12.94 3.04 -8.77
CA LYS A 211 12.90 4.35 -8.10
C LYS A 211 11.61 5.13 -8.37
N ALA A 212 10.81 4.68 -9.34
CA ALA A 212 9.61 5.35 -9.80
C ALA A 212 8.38 4.88 -9.04
N THR A 213 7.36 5.74 -8.99
CA THR A 213 5.99 5.33 -8.65
C THR A 213 5.28 4.86 -9.92
N VAL A 214 5.48 5.57 -11.04
CA VAL A 214 4.86 5.27 -12.34
C VAL A 214 5.89 5.32 -13.46
N VAL A 215 5.86 4.32 -14.34
CA VAL A 215 6.57 4.32 -15.63
C VAL A 215 5.54 4.27 -16.75
N ARG A 216 5.60 5.23 -17.68
CA ARG A 216 4.81 5.24 -18.91
C ARG A 216 5.70 4.91 -20.09
N ILE A 217 5.29 3.96 -20.92
CA ILE A 217 6.04 3.57 -22.11
C ILE A 217 5.14 3.73 -23.33
N GLU A 218 5.50 4.67 -24.19
CA GLU A 218 4.89 4.87 -25.49
C GLU A 218 5.64 4.06 -26.55
N PHE A 219 4.90 3.26 -27.31
CA PHE A 219 5.42 2.35 -28.33
C PHE A 219 4.57 2.36 -29.61
N PRO A 220 5.16 2.13 -30.79
CA PRO A 220 4.43 2.10 -32.04
C PRO A 220 3.78 0.73 -32.29
N VAL A 221 2.57 0.74 -32.86
CA VAL A 221 1.76 -0.47 -33.12
C VAL A 221 1.56 -0.71 -34.62
N LYS A 222 1.30 -1.97 -35.01
CA LYS A 222 1.09 -2.35 -36.41
C LYS A 222 -0.14 -1.69 -37.05
N ALA A 223 -1.17 -1.40 -36.25
CA ALA A 223 -2.36 -0.66 -36.69
C ALA A 223 -2.08 0.82 -37.00
N GLY A 224 -0.87 1.31 -36.74
CA GLY A 224 -0.46 2.69 -36.98
C GLY A 224 -0.47 3.57 -35.73
N GLY A 225 0.40 4.59 -35.75
CA GLY A 225 0.62 5.49 -34.63
C GLY A 225 1.28 4.82 -33.43
N THR A 226 1.16 5.46 -32.27
CA THR A 226 1.69 4.98 -30.99
C THR A 226 0.57 4.70 -29.99
N ARG A 227 0.91 3.91 -28.98
CA ARG A 227 0.08 3.67 -27.79
C ARG A 227 0.96 3.78 -26.55
N THR A 228 0.34 4.11 -25.43
CA THR A 228 1.03 4.27 -24.16
C THR A 228 0.49 3.27 -23.15
N ALA A 229 1.38 2.47 -22.57
CA ALA A 229 1.07 1.67 -21.40
C ALA A 229 1.62 2.37 -20.14
N VAL A 230 0.81 2.40 -19.09
CA VAL A 230 1.15 2.99 -17.79
C VAL A 230 1.34 1.87 -16.78
N PHE A 231 2.48 1.82 -16.10
CA PHE A 231 2.81 0.81 -15.10
C PHE A 231 3.05 1.49 -13.75
N GLU A 232 2.36 1.05 -12.70
CA GLU A 232 2.59 1.51 -11.33
C GLU A 232 3.74 0.71 -10.72
N THR A 233 4.98 1.10 -11.01
CA THR A 233 6.17 0.29 -10.74
C THR A 233 6.69 0.38 -9.31
N GLY A 234 6.09 1.22 -8.47
CA GLY A 234 6.47 1.37 -7.07
C GLY A 234 6.56 0.02 -6.35
N GLY A 235 7.54 -0.13 -5.48
CA GLY A 235 7.71 -1.36 -4.70
C GLY A 235 8.29 -2.55 -5.48
N LEU A 236 8.86 -2.35 -6.67
CA LEU A 236 9.66 -3.38 -7.35
C LEU A 236 10.80 -3.87 -6.42
N ASP A 237 10.78 -5.16 -6.09
CA ASP A 237 11.70 -5.82 -5.18
C ASP A 237 12.86 -6.44 -5.95
N GLY A 238 14.04 -5.82 -5.86
CA GLY A 238 15.23 -6.35 -6.52
C GLY A 238 15.85 -7.55 -5.85
N SER A 239 15.50 -7.87 -4.60
CA SER A 239 15.98 -9.09 -3.96
C SER A 239 15.41 -10.35 -4.62
N GLN A 240 14.32 -10.22 -5.37
CA GLN A 240 13.74 -11.31 -6.16
C GLN A 240 14.58 -11.65 -7.40
N MET A 241 15.43 -10.73 -7.86
CA MET A 241 16.25 -10.87 -9.06
C MET A 241 17.73 -11.17 -8.71
N PRO A 242 18.50 -11.80 -9.62
CA PRO A 242 19.92 -12.07 -9.38
C PRO A 242 20.75 -10.78 -9.23
N ALA A 243 21.93 -10.92 -8.62
CA ALA A 243 22.88 -9.81 -8.51
C ALA A 243 23.25 -9.20 -9.87
N GLY A 244 23.39 -7.87 -9.93
CA GLY A 244 23.80 -7.11 -11.13
C GLY A 244 22.65 -6.53 -11.96
N TRP A 245 21.40 -6.70 -11.52
CA TRP A 245 20.29 -5.87 -11.98
C TRP A 245 20.40 -4.42 -11.47
N ASP A 246 20.86 -4.26 -10.23
CA ASP A 246 21.11 -2.95 -9.60
C ASP A 246 22.41 -2.29 -10.07
#